data_AF-A0A7W4ZWA6-F1
#
_entry.id   AF-A0A7W4ZWA6-F1
#
_cell.length_a   1.000
_cell.length_b   1.000
_cell.length_c   1.000
_cell.angle_alpha   90.00
_cell.angle_beta   90.00
_cell.angle_gamma   90.00
#
_symmetry.space_group_name_H-M   'P 1'
#
loop_
_entity.id
_entity.type
_entity.pdbx_description
1 polymer ?
#
loop_
_entity_poly.entity_id
_entity_poly.type
_entity_poly.pdbx_seq_one_letter_code
_entity_poly.pdbx_strand_id
1 'polypeptide(L)'
;MSDVRVPILMYHAVAADPNDATRALSVTPEAFAEQMAVLADRGLTPVTTAGLAAGWRSGRPLPERPVLITFDDGYEGVHRHALPVLAKHGFPATLFVSTGWIQGPYDTGGGLDTMLDWDQVRELAAAGVEIGGHSHSHPQLDQVSDATLRFELIHCKEIVADQLGTVPASFAYPYGYSSRRVRQAVRETGYAQALAVGNGLARRAQGPYALRRVTVRRGTGIDEFERVIEGRAIARTFARDRALTKGYALVRRTRQARRLGSRFGV
;
A
#
# COMPACT_ATOMS: atom_id res chain seq x y z
N MET A 1 -16.28 21.08 8.59
CA MET A 1 -16.25 19.63 8.30
C MET A 1 -15.25 18.99 9.25
N SER A 2 -15.63 17.94 9.98
CA SER A 2 -14.72 17.27 10.92
C SER A 2 -13.51 16.69 10.17
N ASP A 3 -12.33 16.78 10.79
CA ASP A 3 -11.10 16.14 10.30
C ASP A 3 -11.17 14.64 10.60
N VAL A 4 -12.04 13.94 9.86
CA VAL A 4 -12.23 12.49 9.97
C VAL A 4 -10.89 11.81 9.72
N ARG A 5 -10.43 11.08 10.73
CA ARG A 5 -9.22 10.27 10.64
C ARG A 5 -9.62 8.88 10.19
N VAL A 6 -8.94 8.39 9.16
CA VAL A 6 -9.28 7.10 8.54
C VAL A 6 -8.13 6.13 8.75
N PRO A 7 -8.33 4.99 9.44
CA PRO A 7 -7.36 3.90 9.43
C PRO A 7 -7.25 3.35 8.01
N ILE A 8 -6.02 3.31 7.48
CA ILE A 8 -5.69 2.58 6.27
C ILE A 8 -4.77 1.45 6.68
N LEU A 9 -5.29 0.23 6.66
CA LEU A 9 -4.59 -0.99 7.04
C LEU A 9 -3.70 -1.42 5.89
N MET A 10 -2.41 -1.61 6.16
CA MET A 10 -1.41 -2.04 5.18
C MET A 10 -0.96 -3.45 5.50
N TYR A 11 -1.49 -4.40 4.75
CA TYR A 11 -1.07 -5.79 4.69
C TYR A 11 -0.06 -5.98 3.56
N HIS A 12 0.73 -7.05 3.63
CA HIS A 12 1.56 -7.52 2.52
C HIS A 12 1.13 -8.94 2.17
N ALA A 13 1.80 -9.96 2.72
CA ALA A 13 1.46 -11.36 2.48
C ALA A 13 0.38 -11.86 3.45
N VAL A 14 -0.55 -12.68 2.96
CA VAL A 14 -1.45 -13.50 3.80
C VAL A 14 -1.04 -14.95 3.60
N ALA A 15 -0.29 -15.52 4.55
CA ALA A 15 0.34 -16.82 4.37
C ALA A 15 0.55 -17.54 5.71
N ALA A 16 0.26 -18.85 5.73
CA ALA A 16 0.54 -19.71 6.88
C ALA A 16 2.06 -19.86 7.07
N ASP A 17 2.75 -20.26 6.00
CA ASP A 17 4.19 -20.46 5.97
C ASP A 17 4.86 -19.61 4.87
N PRO A 18 5.09 -18.30 5.13
CA PRO A 18 5.81 -17.42 4.24
C PRO A 18 7.32 -17.67 4.30
N ASN A 19 8.03 -17.22 3.26
CA ASN A 19 9.49 -17.11 3.28
C ASN A 19 9.97 -16.20 4.42
N ASP A 20 11.21 -16.38 4.87
CA ASP A 20 11.76 -15.59 5.97
C ASP A 20 11.86 -14.09 5.66
N ALA A 21 12.04 -13.73 4.38
CA ALA A 21 12.08 -12.35 3.92
C ALA A 21 10.73 -11.62 4.08
N THR A 22 9.62 -12.33 3.97
CA THR A 22 8.25 -11.78 4.01
C THR A 22 7.58 -12.00 5.37
N ARG A 23 8.05 -12.98 6.16
CA ARG A 23 7.46 -13.41 7.44
C ARG A 23 7.11 -12.27 8.39
N ALA A 24 7.95 -11.23 8.52
CA ALA A 24 7.67 -10.13 9.44
C ALA A 24 6.48 -9.25 9.01
N LEU A 25 6.24 -9.14 7.70
CA LEU A 25 5.18 -8.35 7.08
C LEU A 25 3.99 -9.22 6.62
N SER A 26 4.01 -10.53 6.92
CA SER A 26 2.90 -11.42 6.65
C SER A 26 1.82 -11.33 7.74
N VAL A 27 0.63 -11.83 7.47
CA VAL A 27 -0.35 -12.28 8.47
C VAL A 27 -0.77 -13.71 8.14
N THR A 28 -1.19 -14.50 9.13
CA THR A 28 -1.76 -15.83 8.82
C THR A 28 -3.18 -15.69 8.28
N PRO A 29 -3.69 -16.65 7.51
CA PRO A 29 -5.09 -16.66 7.05
C PRO A 29 -6.10 -16.53 8.19
N GLU A 30 -5.85 -17.21 9.32
CA GLU A 30 -6.72 -17.20 10.50
C GLU A 30 -6.74 -15.81 11.15
N ALA A 31 -5.58 -15.20 11.33
CA ALA A 31 -5.47 -13.85 11.88
C ALA A 31 -6.14 -12.82 10.96
N PHE A 32 -5.98 -12.96 9.64
CA PHE A 32 -6.68 -12.09 8.69
C PHE A 32 -8.20 -12.24 8.80
N ALA A 33 -8.71 -13.47 8.86
CA ALA A 33 -10.13 -13.73 9.02
C ALA A 33 -10.71 -13.16 10.32
N GLU A 34 -10.00 -13.33 11.45
CA GLU A 34 -10.38 -12.77 12.74
C GLU A 34 -10.40 -11.23 12.69
N GLN A 35 -9.40 -10.61 12.07
CA GLN A 35 -9.33 -9.16 11.91
C GLN A 35 -10.50 -8.62 11.07
N MET A 36 -10.88 -9.31 9.98
CA MET A 36 -12.03 -8.91 9.16
C MET A 36 -13.35 -9.06 9.92
N ALA A 37 -13.51 -10.13 10.72
CA ALA A 37 -14.67 -10.30 11.59
C ALA A 37 -14.77 -9.14 12.60
N VAL A 38 -13.66 -8.75 13.22
CA VAL A 38 -13.63 -7.59 14.13
C VAL A 38 -14.02 -6.29 13.42
N LEU A 39 -13.61 -6.05 12.17
CA LEU A 39 -14.07 -4.88 11.42
C LEU A 39 -15.60 -4.88 11.25
N ALA A 40 -16.18 -6.04 10.94
CA ALA A 40 -17.63 -6.20 10.79
C ALA A 40 -18.37 -6.01 12.11
N ASP A 41 -17.94 -6.68 13.18
CA ASP A 41 -18.57 -6.63 14.51
C ASP A 41 -18.52 -5.24 15.12
N ARG A 42 -17.42 -4.52 14.84
CA ARG A 42 -17.26 -3.13 15.25
C ARG A 42 -17.96 -2.16 14.31
N GLY A 43 -18.63 -2.58 13.25
CA GLY A 43 -19.37 -1.71 12.34
C GLY A 43 -18.50 -0.68 11.62
N LEU A 44 -17.27 -1.05 11.26
CA LEU A 44 -16.48 -0.23 10.34
C LEU A 44 -16.99 -0.44 8.91
N THR A 45 -16.88 0.61 8.09
CA THR A 45 -17.28 0.57 6.69
C THR A 45 -16.05 0.59 5.80
N PRO A 46 -15.61 -0.55 5.24
CA PRO A 46 -14.51 -0.55 4.31
C PRO A 46 -14.85 0.25 3.04
N VAL A 47 -13.89 1.04 2.57
CA VAL A 47 -13.97 1.78 1.31
C VAL A 47 -12.71 1.53 0.49
N THR A 48 -12.79 1.77 -0.81
CA THR A 48 -11.61 1.75 -1.69
C THR A 48 -10.83 3.06 -1.57
N THR A 49 -9.59 3.07 -2.06
CA THR A 49 -8.83 4.33 -2.12
C THR A 49 -9.52 5.32 -3.04
N ALA A 50 -10.04 4.88 -4.19
CA ALA A 50 -10.80 5.73 -5.10
C ALA A 50 -12.02 6.38 -4.42
N GLY A 51 -12.76 5.60 -3.61
CA GLY A 51 -13.90 6.08 -2.83
C GLY A 51 -13.51 7.15 -1.79
N LEU A 52 -12.43 6.91 -1.05
CA LEU A 52 -11.89 7.88 -0.09
C LEU A 52 -11.51 9.21 -0.77
N ALA A 53 -10.80 9.12 -1.88
CA ALA A 53 -10.37 10.30 -2.63
C ALA A 53 -11.55 11.07 -3.22
N ALA A 54 -12.58 10.38 -3.72
CA ALA A 54 -13.80 10.99 -4.21
C ALA A 54 -14.56 11.76 -3.11
N GLY A 55 -14.70 11.16 -1.92
CA GLY A 55 -15.32 11.81 -0.75
C GLY A 55 -14.56 13.08 -0.35
N TRP A 56 -13.24 13.01 -0.22
CA TRP A 56 -12.43 14.19 0.14
C TRP A 56 -12.36 15.28 -0.93
N ARG A 57 -12.40 14.93 -2.23
CA ARG A 57 -12.42 15.93 -3.30
C ARG A 57 -13.78 16.64 -3.38
N SER A 58 -14.87 15.87 -3.36
CA SER A 58 -16.23 16.41 -3.51
C SER A 58 -16.72 17.13 -2.25
N GLY A 59 -16.10 16.89 -1.10
CA GLY A 59 -16.58 17.39 0.19
C GLY A 59 -17.84 16.66 0.68
N ARG A 60 -18.23 15.55 0.03
CA ARG A 60 -19.29 14.69 0.55
C ARG A 60 -18.83 14.01 1.85
N PRO A 61 -19.73 13.79 2.82
CA PRO A 61 -19.42 13.00 4.00
C PRO A 61 -18.89 11.62 3.61
N LEU A 62 -17.85 11.16 4.30
CA LEU A 62 -17.45 9.76 4.26
C LEU A 62 -18.52 8.92 4.98
N PRO A 63 -18.64 7.61 4.68
CA PRO A 63 -19.49 6.73 5.46
C PRO A 63 -19.07 6.71 6.93
N GLU A 64 -19.95 6.25 7.81
CA GLU A 64 -19.61 6.11 9.22
C GLU A 64 -18.47 5.11 9.40
N ARG A 65 -17.52 5.48 10.26
CA ARG A 65 -16.36 4.67 10.64
C ARG A 65 -15.62 4.05 9.43
N PRO A 66 -15.15 4.88 8.49
CA PRO A 66 -14.50 4.39 7.29
C PRO A 66 -13.18 3.71 7.63
N VAL A 67 -12.86 2.63 6.93
CA VAL A 67 -11.56 1.94 6.97
C VAL A 67 -11.13 1.58 5.56
N LEU A 68 -9.84 1.52 5.30
CA LEU A 68 -9.32 0.98 4.04
C LEU A 68 -8.51 -0.27 4.35
N ILE A 69 -8.76 -1.33 3.57
CA ILE A 69 -7.98 -2.56 3.59
C ILE A 69 -7.08 -2.51 2.35
N THR A 70 -5.77 -2.46 2.55
CA THR A 70 -4.80 -2.40 1.45
C THR A 70 -3.78 -3.51 1.55
N PHE A 71 -3.40 -4.06 0.39
CA PHE A 71 -2.34 -5.04 0.23
C PHE A 71 -1.26 -4.47 -0.68
N ASP A 72 0.00 -4.72 -0.37
CA ASP A 72 1.15 -4.34 -1.20
C ASP A 72 1.79 -5.57 -1.88
N ASP A 73 2.66 -5.28 -2.84
CA ASP A 73 3.56 -6.19 -3.58
C ASP A 73 2.89 -7.11 -4.61
N GLY A 74 1.79 -7.77 -4.26
CA GLY A 74 1.11 -8.74 -5.15
C GLY A 74 1.35 -10.22 -4.81
N TYR A 75 1.45 -10.56 -3.52
CA TYR A 75 1.59 -11.97 -3.09
C TYR A 75 0.31 -12.79 -3.34
N GLU A 76 0.48 -14.05 -3.75
CA GLU A 76 -0.61 -14.97 -4.15
C GLU A 76 -1.64 -15.19 -3.04
N GLY A 77 -1.21 -15.15 -1.79
CA GLY A 77 -2.09 -15.31 -0.63
C GLY A 77 -3.23 -14.30 -0.54
N VAL A 78 -3.13 -13.14 -1.22
CA VAL A 78 -4.24 -12.19 -1.35
C VAL A 78 -5.41 -12.82 -2.11
N HIS A 79 -5.12 -13.55 -3.20
CA HIS A 79 -6.11 -14.31 -3.95
C HIS A 79 -6.56 -15.55 -3.19
N ARG A 80 -5.61 -16.39 -2.75
CA ARG A 80 -5.92 -17.69 -2.15
C ARG A 80 -6.64 -17.61 -0.81
N HIS A 81 -6.27 -16.65 0.02
CA HIS A 81 -6.68 -16.60 1.43
C HIS A 81 -7.49 -15.36 1.76
N ALA A 82 -7.09 -14.17 1.29
CA ALA A 82 -7.77 -12.94 1.65
C ALA A 82 -9.09 -12.74 0.87
N LEU A 83 -9.11 -13.06 -0.42
CA LEU A 83 -10.27 -12.85 -1.28
C LEU A 83 -11.55 -13.55 -0.78
N PRO A 84 -11.54 -14.85 -0.39
CA PRO A 84 -12.75 -15.51 0.13
C PRO A 84 -13.28 -14.86 1.42
N VAL A 85 -12.39 -14.39 2.29
CA VAL A 85 -12.75 -13.70 3.53
C VAL A 85 -13.38 -12.34 3.22
N LEU A 86 -12.76 -11.56 2.32
CA LEU A 86 -13.32 -10.27 1.89
C LEU A 86 -14.70 -10.45 1.27
N ALA A 87 -14.86 -11.43 0.39
CA ALA A 87 -16.14 -11.77 -0.25
C ALA A 87 -17.22 -12.14 0.76
N LYS A 88 -16.88 -12.96 1.79
CA LYS A 88 -17.82 -13.33 2.87
C LYS A 88 -18.40 -12.11 3.59
N HIS A 89 -17.61 -11.05 3.75
CA HIS A 89 -18.04 -9.82 4.42
C HIS A 89 -18.56 -8.73 3.45
N GLY A 90 -18.46 -8.94 2.13
CA GLY A 90 -18.74 -7.90 1.13
C GLY A 90 -17.78 -6.70 1.24
N PHE A 91 -16.55 -6.93 1.71
CA PHE A 91 -15.60 -5.86 1.99
C PHE A 91 -14.77 -5.50 0.76
N PRO A 92 -14.83 -4.23 0.28
CA PRO A 92 -13.88 -3.77 -0.72
C PRO A 92 -12.46 -3.68 -0.13
N ALA A 93 -11.48 -3.89 -1.00
CA ALA A 93 -10.06 -3.71 -0.70
C ALA A 93 -9.32 -3.07 -1.87
N THR A 94 -8.06 -2.71 -1.66
CA THR A 94 -7.15 -2.24 -2.71
C THR A 94 -5.86 -3.04 -2.69
N LEU A 95 -5.43 -3.57 -3.83
CA LEU A 95 -4.14 -4.23 -4.00
C LEU A 95 -3.22 -3.34 -4.85
N PHE A 96 -2.03 -3.04 -4.35
CA PHE A 96 -0.98 -2.35 -5.09
C PHE A 96 0.02 -3.37 -5.63
N VAL A 97 0.14 -3.49 -6.96
CA VAL A 97 0.98 -4.50 -7.60
C VAL A 97 2.33 -3.94 -8.04
N SER A 98 3.40 -4.64 -7.69
CA SER A 98 4.73 -4.45 -8.28
C SER A 98 4.76 -5.25 -9.58
N THR A 99 4.52 -4.60 -10.74
CA THR A 99 4.19 -5.33 -11.98
C THR A 99 5.30 -6.28 -12.46
N GLY A 100 6.56 -5.98 -12.13
CA GLY A 100 7.70 -6.84 -12.44
C GLY A 100 7.92 -7.96 -11.42
N TRP A 101 7.07 -8.10 -10.42
CA TRP A 101 7.06 -9.27 -9.53
C TRP A 101 5.87 -10.20 -9.81
N ILE A 102 4.88 -9.77 -10.58
CA ILE A 102 3.73 -10.60 -10.96
C ILE A 102 4.20 -11.61 -12.01
N GLN A 103 3.88 -12.88 -11.80
CA GLN A 103 4.24 -13.96 -12.71
C GLN A 103 3.66 -13.70 -14.10
N GLY A 104 4.51 -13.81 -15.12
CA GLY A 104 4.11 -13.62 -16.51
C GLY A 104 5.14 -12.82 -17.34
N PRO A 105 4.71 -12.17 -18.44
CA PRO A 105 5.62 -11.58 -19.43
C PRO A 105 6.51 -10.45 -18.93
N TYR A 106 6.15 -9.83 -17.80
CA TYR A 106 6.85 -8.67 -17.24
C TYR A 106 7.69 -9.02 -16.00
N ASP A 107 7.69 -10.28 -15.57
CA ASP A 107 8.38 -10.74 -14.37
C ASP A 107 9.90 -10.53 -14.50
N THR A 108 10.48 -9.83 -13.53
CA THR A 108 11.92 -9.56 -13.43
C THR A 108 12.61 -10.47 -12.41
N GLY A 109 11.90 -11.46 -11.83
CA GLY A 109 12.42 -12.38 -10.82
C GLY A 109 12.67 -11.73 -9.46
N GLY A 110 11.99 -10.62 -9.16
CA GLY A 110 12.18 -9.84 -7.93
C GLY A 110 11.28 -10.24 -6.75
N GLY A 111 10.30 -11.11 -6.99
CA GLY A 111 9.35 -11.58 -5.98
C GLY A 111 10.05 -12.26 -4.81
N LEU A 112 9.63 -11.92 -3.59
CA LEU A 112 10.25 -12.43 -2.35
C LEU A 112 9.56 -13.70 -1.82
N ASP A 113 8.43 -14.07 -2.41
CA ASP A 113 7.58 -15.20 -2.03
C ASP A 113 6.73 -15.60 -3.23
N THR A 114 5.73 -16.47 -3.03
CA THR A 114 4.77 -16.83 -4.06
C THR A 114 3.98 -15.60 -4.49
N MET A 115 4.18 -15.19 -5.75
CA MET A 115 3.55 -14.02 -6.35
C MET A 115 2.30 -14.43 -7.13
N LEU A 116 1.36 -13.49 -7.28
CA LEU A 116 0.22 -13.65 -8.17
C LEU A 116 0.68 -13.81 -9.63
N ASP A 117 -0.16 -14.44 -10.44
CA ASP A 117 -0.16 -14.28 -11.89
C ASP A 117 -1.23 -13.26 -12.35
N TRP A 118 -1.22 -12.90 -13.64
CA TRP A 118 -2.16 -11.93 -14.18
C TRP A 118 -3.61 -12.44 -14.27
N ASP A 119 -3.85 -13.75 -14.31
CA ASP A 119 -5.20 -14.30 -14.30
C ASP A 119 -5.81 -14.11 -12.90
N GLN A 120 -5.06 -14.41 -11.84
CA GLN A 120 -5.44 -14.16 -10.46
C GLN A 120 -5.65 -12.66 -10.18
N VAL A 121 -4.82 -11.76 -10.74
CA VAL A 121 -5.04 -10.31 -10.63
C VAL A 121 -6.36 -9.89 -11.29
N ARG A 122 -6.71 -10.45 -12.45
CA ARG A 122 -8.00 -10.19 -13.11
C ARG A 122 -9.18 -10.72 -12.30
N GLU A 123 -9.04 -11.89 -11.69
CA GLU A 123 -10.08 -12.45 -10.79
C GLU A 123 -10.29 -11.58 -9.55
N LEU A 124 -9.22 -11.09 -8.93
CA LEU A 124 -9.30 -10.12 -7.82
C LEU A 124 -10.04 -8.85 -8.25
N ALA A 125 -9.70 -8.29 -9.41
CA ALA A 125 -10.36 -7.11 -9.95
C ALA A 125 -11.86 -7.36 -10.23
N ALA A 126 -12.20 -8.50 -10.83
CA ALA A 126 -13.57 -8.89 -11.13
C ALA A 126 -14.42 -9.09 -9.85
N ALA A 127 -13.78 -9.50 -8.75
CA ALA A 127 -14.40 -9.62 -7.44
C ALA A 127 -14.49 -8.29 -6.66
N GLY A 128 -14.09 -7.16 -7.25
CA GLY A 128 -14.25 -5.83 -6.68
C GLY A 128 -13.04 -5.30 -5.90
N VAL A 129 -11.88 -5.96 -5.96
CA VAL A 129 -10.63 -5.40 -5.42
C VAL A 129 -10.11 -4.32 -6.36
N GLU A 130 -9.90 -3.09 -5.85
CA GLU A 130 -9.27 -2.03 -6.63
C GLU A 130 -7.78 -2.38 -6.86
N ILE A 131 -7.31 -2.33 -8.12
CA ILE A 131 -5.90 -2.53 -8.44
C ILE A 131 -5.19 -1.19 -8.65
N GLY A 132 -4.15 -0.94 -7.87
CA GLY A 132 -3.28 0.22 -7.94
C GLY A 132 -1.83 -0.14 -8.30
N GLY A 133 -1.01 0.87 -8.55
CA GLY A 133 0.41 0.67 -8.88
C GLY A 133 1.33 0.61 -7.65
N HIS A 134 2.36 -0.24 -7.69
CA HIS A 134 3.44 -0.29 -6.71
C HIS A 134 4.84 -0.18 -7.32
N SER A 135 4.97 0.55 -8.44
CA SER A 135 6.13 0.60 -9.34
C SER A 135 6.34 -0.70 -10.13
N HIS A 136 7.32 -0.71 -11.04
CA HIS A 136 7.56 -1.87 -11.87
C HIS A 136 8.48 -2.86 -11.15
N SER A 137 9.68 -2.45 -10.77
CA SER A 137 10.70 -3.32 -10.17
C SER A 137 10.84 -3.19 -8.65
N HIS A 138 9.94 -2.43 -8.00
CA HIS A 138 9.94 -2.16 -6.56
C HIS A 138 11.24 -1.50 -6.01
N PRO A 139 11.84 -0.48 -6.66
CA PRO A 139 13.05 0.15 -6.14
C PRO A 139 12.74 1.18 -5.04
N GLN A 140 13.77 1.58 -4.29
CA GLN A 140 13.69 2.78 -3.45
C GLN A 140 13.62 4.03 -4.34
N LEU A 141 12.40 4.49 -4.66
CA LEU A 141 12.13 5.51 -5.67
C LEU A 141 12.87 6.85 -5.47
N ASP A 142 13.20 7.21 -4.24
CA ASP A 142 13.96 8.45 -3.98
C ASP A 142 15.49 8.27 -4.17
N GLN A 143 15.98 7.05 -4.38
CA GLN A 143 17.40 6.73 -4.61
C GLN A 143 17.75 6.53 -6.10
N VAL A 144 16.75 6.47 -6.98
CA VAL A 144 16.94 6.29 -8.43
C VAL A 144 16.98 7.63 -9.18
N SER A 145 17.42 7.62 -10.44
CA SER A 145 17.44 8.82 -11.30
C SER A 145 16.02 9.32 -11.63
N ASP A 146 15.89 10.53 -12.20
CA ASP A 146 14.60 11.02 -12.69
C ASP A 146 14.06 10.14 -13.83
N ALA A 147 14.92 9.73 -14.76
CA ALA A 147 14.55 8.86 -15.87
C ALA A 147 14.03 7.51 -15.37
N THR A 148 14.77 6.87 -14.45
CA THR A 148 14.35 5.60 -13.83
C THR A 148 13.06 5.78 -13.03
N LEU A 149 12.92 6.86 -12.27
CA LEU A 149 11.69 7.12 -11.50
C LEU A 149 10.48 7.21 -12.44
N ARG A 150 10.59 7.96 -13.54
CA ARG A 150 9.49 8.07 -14.50
C ARG A 150 9.18 6.75 -15.17
N PHE A 151 10.20 5.98 -15.56
CA PHE A 151 10.03 4.64 -16.12
C PHE A 151 9.26 3.73 -15.16
N GLU A 152 9.69 3.63 -13.89
CA GLU A 152 9.05 2.81 -12.85
C GLU A 152 7.56 3.13 -12.66
N LEU A 153 7.18 4.40 -12.79
CA LEU A 153 5.82 4.86 -12.59
C LEU A 153 4.93 4.67 -13.81
N ILE A 154 5.46 5.01 -15.00
CA ILE A 154 4.74 4.95 -16.27
C ILE A 154 4.56 3.51 -16.71
N HIS A 155 5.64 2.72 -16.70
CA HIS A 155 5.59 1.34 -17.18
C HIS A 155 4.67 0.47 -16.31
N CYS A 156 4.72 0.63 -14.99
CA CYS A 156 3.78 -0.01 -14.07
C CYS A 156 2.32 0.36 -14.40
N LYS A 157 2.04 1.65 -14.66
CA LYS A 157 0.70 2.12 -14.99
C LYS A 157 0.20 1.53 -16.32
N GLU A 158 1.06 1.51 -17.34
CA GLU A 158 0.76 0.97 -18.66
C GLU A 158 0.45 -0.52 -18.59
N ILE A 159 1.30 -1.31 -17.91
CA ILE A 159 1.06 -2.75 -17.73
C ILE A 159 -0.28 -3.00 -17.03
N VAL A 160 -0.59 -2.31 -15.93
CA VAL A 160 -1.87 -2.51 -15.24
C VAL A 160 -3.04 -2.12 -16.14
N ALA A 161 -2.92 -1.03 -16.90
CA ALA A 161 -3.95 -0.61 -17.83
C ALA A 161 -4.18 -1.63 -18.95
N ASP A 162 -3.12 -2.20 -19.50
CA ASP A 162 -3.20 -3.21 -20.57
C ASP A 162 -3.79 -4.53 -20.05
N GLN A 163 -3.46 -4.93 -18.82
CA GLN A 163 -3.93 -6.19 -18.23
C GLN A 163 -5.39 -6.15 -17.77
N LEU A 164 -5.89 -4.97 -17.38
CA LEU A 164 -7.21 -4.82 -16.76
C LEU A 164 -8.19 -3.99 -17.59
N GLY A 165 -7.73 -3.32 -18.65
CA GLY A 165 -8.53 -2.37 -19.44
C GLY A 165 -8.86 -1.07 -18.70
N THR A 166 -8.31 -0.85 -17.50
CA THR A 166 -8.55 0.35 -16.69
C THR A 166 -7.25 0.90 -16.14
N VAL A 167 -7.06 2.22 -16.23
CA VAL A 167 -5.88 2.90 -15.69
C VAL A 167 -5.93 2.93 -14.16
N PRO A 168 -4.88 2.48 -13.44
CA PRO A 168 -4.86 2.54 -11.99
C PRO A 168 -4.90 3.99 -11.50
N ALA A 169 -5.83 4.30 -10.60
CA ALA A 169 -6.01 5.64 -10.06
C ALA A 169 -5.11 5.92 -8.83
N SER A 170 -4.65 4.87 -8.17
CA SER A 170 -3.94 4.92 -6.89
C SER A 170 -2.55 4.29 -6.98
N PHE A 171 -1.64 4.76 -6.11
CA PHE A 171 -0.27 4.29 -6.04
C PHE A 171 0.16 4.07 -4.58
N ALA A 172 0.93 3.04 -4.28
CA ALA A 172 1.64 2.93 -3.00
C ALA A 172 3.14 3.09 -3.25
N TYR A 173 3.84 3.83 -2.40
CA TYR A 173 5.30 3.99 -2.53
C TYR A 173 6.02 2.75 -1.99
N PRO A 174 6.88 2.06 -2.76
CA PRO A 174 7.79 1.04 -2.24
C PRO A 174 8.52 1.54 -0.99
N TYR A 175 8.54 0.71 0.05
CA TYR A 175 9.12 1.03 1.36
C TYR A 175 8.53 2.29 2.06
N GLY A 176 7.47 2.89 1.51
CA GLY A 176 6.87 4.15 1.97
C GLY A 176 7.65 5.43 1.62
N TYR A 177 8.72 5.34 0.83
CA TYR A 177 9.64 6.44 0.59
C TYR A 177 9.07 7.45 -0.43
N SER A 178 8.50 8.53 0.11
CA SER A 178 7.74 9.54 -0.65
C SER A 178 8.36 10.94 -0.52
N SER A 179 9.58 11.14 -1.00
CA SER A 179 10.19 12.48 -1.04
C SER A 179 9.36 13.46 -1.89
N ARG A 180 9.59 14.77 -1.76
CA ARG A 180 8.89 15.79 -2.60
C ARG A 180 9.05 15.48 -4.09
N ARG A 181 10.26 15.10 -4.52
CA ARG A 181 10.59 14.68 -5.90
C ARG A 181 9.71 13.51 -6.35
N VAL A 182 9.63 12.47 -5.51
CA VAL A 182 8.84 11.26 -5.81
C VAL A 182 7.34 11.57 -5.88
N ARG A 183 6.80 12.35 -4.93
CA ARG A 183 5.38 12.75 -4.94
C ARG A 183 5.02 13.56 -6.17
N GLN A 184 5.92 14.45 -6.59
CA GLN A 184 5.73 15.24 -7.81
C GLN A 184 5.68 14.35 -9.05
N ALA A 185 6.64 13.41 -9.19
CA ALA A 185 6.65 12.49 -10.32
C ALA A 185 5.37 11.64 -10.37
N VAL A 186 4.90 11.08 -9.24
CA VAL A 186 3.65 10.30 -9.17
C VAL A 186 2.44 11.12 -9.64
N ARG A 187 2.36 12.40 -9.25
CA ARG A 187 1.31 13.31 -9.73
C ARG A 187 1.43 13.54 -11.25
N GLU A 188 2.62 13.80 -11.75
CA GLU A 188 2.88 14.10 -13.17
C GLU A 188 2.65 12.90 -14.09
N THR A 189 2.80 11.67 -13.59
CA THR A 189 2.50 10.44 -14.35
C THR A 189 1.03 10.04 -14.29
N GLY A 190 0.18 10.84 -13.62
CA GLY A 190 -1.27 10.75 -13.69
C GLY A 190 -1.92 9.80 -12.70
N TYR A 191 -1.25 9.43 -11.61
CA TYR A 191 -1.95 8.84 -10.46
C TYR A 191 -2.73 9.94 -9.73
N ALA A 192 -3.95 9.66 -9.29
CA ALA A 192 -4.81 10.64 -8.62
C ALA A 192 -4.56 10.71 -7.10
N GLN A 193 -3.98 9.66 -6.53
CA GLN A 193 -3.68 9.54 -5.11
C GLN A 193 -2.50 8.61 -4.86
N ALA A 194 -1.83 8.77 -3.73
CA ALA A 194 -0.76 7.90 -3.32
C ALA A 194 -0.62 7.73 -1.80
N LEU A 195 -0.27 6.52 -1.40
CA LEU A 195 -0.23 6.05 -0.03
C LEU A 195 1.22 5.79 0.40
N ALA A 196 1.55 6.27 1.60
CA ALA A 196 2.87 6.18 2.21
C ALA A 196 2.83 5.40 3.53
N VAL A 197 3.96 4.83 3.91
CA VAL A 197 4.15 4.25 5.24
C VAL A 197 4.44 5.39 6.21
N GLY A 198 3.56 5.57 7.20
CA GLY A 198 3.80 6.54 8.27
C GLY A 198 3.28 6.12 9.64
N ASN A 199 2.66 4.95 9.73
CA ASN A 199 2.10 4.38 10.94
C ASN A 199 1.27 5.40 11.72
N GLY A 200 0.24 5.87 11.02
CA GLY A 200 -0.66 6.93 11.43
C GLY A 200 -1.95 6.88 10.63
N LEU A 201 -3.02 7.45 11.19
CA LEU A 201 -4.30 7.56 10.49
C LEU A 201 -4.20 8.60 9.36
N ALA A 202 -4.88 8.31 8.26
CA ALA A 202 -4.99 9.20 7.13
C ALA A 202 -5.94 10.37 7.45
N ARG A 203 -5.60 11.54 6.91
CA ARG A 203 -6.30 12.81 7.10
C ARG A 203 -6.33 13.58 5.80
N ARG A 204 -7.42 14.27 5.53
CA ARG A 204 -7.57 15.14 4.34
C ARG A 204 -6.46 16.19 4.24
N ALA A 205 -6.00 16.73 5.37
CA ALA A 205 -4.94 17.73 5.44
C ALA A 205 -3.57 17.25 4.91
N GLN A 206 -3.36 15.94 4.75
CA GLN A 206 -2.12 15.40 4.17
C GLN A 206 -2.03 15.62 2.66
N GLY A 207 -3.16 15.94 2.02
CA GLY A 207 -3.29 15.93 0.56
C GLY A 207 -3.31 14.50 -0.01
N PRO A 208 -3.56 14.36 -1.31
CA PRO A 208 -3.85 13.06 -1.92
C PRO A 208 -2.62 12.17 -2.11
N TYR A 209 -1.40 12.72 -2.06
CA TYR A 209 -0.17 12.02 -2.45
C TYR A 209 0.70 11.54 -1.27
N ALA A 210 0.20 11.58 -0.04
CA ALA A 210 0.95 11.19 1.15
C ALA A 210 0.05 10.66 2.26
N LEU A 211 -0.98 9.90 1.89
CA LEU A 211 -1.90 9.31 2.86
C LEU A 211 -1.15 8.28 3.72
N ARG A 212 -1.30 8.40 5.03
CA ARG A 212 -0.57 7.53 5.96
C ARG A 212 -1.35 6.24 6.13
N ARG A 213 -0.62 5.14 6.09
CA ARG A 213 -1.12 3.82 6.44
C ARG A 213 -0.56 3.35 7.78
N VAL A 214 -1.20 2.33 8.32
CA VAL A 214 -0.79 1.61 9.51
C VAL A 214 -0.42 0.19 9.10
N THR A 215 0.83 -0.21 9.36
CA THR A 215 1.29 -1.58 9.07
C THR A 215 0.57 -2.59 9.96
N VAL A 216 0.04 -3.65 9.36
CA VAL A 216 -0.36 -4.87 10.06
C VAL A 216 0.71 -5.92 9.81
N ARG A 217 1.18 -6.58 10.87
CA ARG A 217 2.34 -7.50 10.87
C ARG A 217 1.94 -8.86 11.42
N ARG A 218 2.84 -9.84 11.29
CA ARG A 218 2.63 -11.18 11.83
C ARG A 218 2.43 -11.18 13.34
N GLY A 219 3.09 -10.25 14.03
CA GLY A 219 2.96 -10.06 15.47
C GLY A 219 1.81 -9.13 15.90
N THR A 220 1.00 -8.60 14.98
CA THR A 220 -0.14 -7.73 15.33
C THR A 220 -1.28 -8.60 15.87
N GLY A 221 -1.31 -8.79 17.19
CA GLY A 221 -2.41 -9.46 17.88
C GLY A 221 -3.71 -8.64 17.86
N ILE A 222 -4.83 -9.30 18.18
CA ILE A 222 -6.17 -8.70 18.03
C ILE A 222 -6.37 -7.43 18.87
N ASP A 223 -5.85 -7.39 20.10
CA ASP A 223 -5.92 -6.19 20.95
C ASP A 223 -5.21 -4.97 20.33
N GLU A 224 -4.09 -5.21 19.64
CA GLU A 224 -3.38 -4.14 18.93
C GLU A 224 -4.17 -3.69 17.71
N PHE A 225 -4.72 -4.64 16.96
CA PHE A 225 -5.55 -4.38 15.80
C PHE A 225 -6.78 -3.52 16.17
N GLU A 226 -7.50 -3.87 17.24
CA GLU A 226 -8.64 -3.10 17.75
C GLU A 226 -8.25 -1.65 18.09
N ARG A 227 -7.13 -1.46 18.80
CA ARG A 227 -6.62 -0.11 19.08
C ARG A 227 -6.33 0.67 17.81
N VAL A 228 -5.78 0.02 16.79
CA VAL A 228 -5.45 0.63 15.50
C VAL A 228 -6.71 1.12 14.79
N ILE A 229 -7.73 0.28 14.65
CA ILE A 229 -8.96 0.60 13.91
C ILE A 229 -9.80 1.65 14.63
N GLU A 230 -9.69 1.75 15.96
CA GLU A 230 -10.32 2.81 16.77
C GLU A 230 -9.46 4.08 16.85
N GLY A 231 -8.26 4.08 16.25
CA GLY A 231 -7.36 5.23 16.26
C GLY A 231 -6.73 5.53 17.62
N ARG A 232 -6.78 4.58 18.56
CA ARG A 232 -6.22 4.69 19.91
C ARG A 232 -4.76 4.26 19.94
N ALA A 233 -3.98 4.91 20.80
CA ALA A 233 -2.58 4.57 21.09
C ALA A 233 -1.62 4.47 19.88
N ILE A 234 -2.02 4.92 18.67
CA ILE A 234 -1.24 4.80 17.43
C ILE A 234 0.21 5.28 17.59
N ALA A 235 0.42 6.43 18.24
CA ALA A 235 1.77 6.97 18.45
C ALA A 235 2.64 6.08 19.33
N ARG A 236 2.06 5.43 20.33
CA ARG A 236 2.75 4.52 21.25
C ARG A 236 3.05 3.18 20.56
N THR A 237 2.05 2.60 19.89
CA THR A 237 2.19 1.33 19.15
C THR A 237 3.36 1.38 18.16
N PHE A 238 3.51 2.48 17.42
CA PHE A 238 4.52 2.62 16.37
C PHE A 238 5.69 3.55 16.75
N ALA A 239 5.95 3.75 18.04
CA ALA A 239 7.03 4.64 18.50
C ALA A 239 8.40 4.19 17.98
N ARG A 240 8.69 2.88 18.08
CA ARG A 240 9.94 2.28 17.59
C ARG A 240 10.08 2.44 16.07
N ASP A 241 9.01 2.17 15.32
CA ASP A 241 9.01 2.29 13.87
C ASP A 241 9.27 3.73 13.41
N ARG A 242 8.68 4.70 14.09
CA ARG A 242 8.90 6.12 13.80
C ARG A 242 10.34 6.54 14.07
N ALA A 243 10.96 6.03 15.13
CA ALA A 243 12.37 6.30 15.41
C ALA A 243 13.28 5.70 14.33
N LEU A 244 13.06 4.43 13.99
CA LEU A 244 13.82 3.75 12.93
C LEU A 244 13.65 4.44 11.57
N THR A 245 12.42 4.81 11.20
CA THR A 245 12.11 5.50 9.93
C THR A 245 12.88 6.81 9.82
N LYS A 246 12.97 7.61 10.90
CA LYS A 246 13.75 8.85 10.92
C LYS A 246 15.25 8.58 10.71
N GLY A 247 15.80 7.56 11.37
CA GLY A 247 17.18 7.14 11.20
C GLY A 247 17.50 6.73 9.75
N TYR A 248 16.67 5.85 9.17
CA TYR A 248 16.83 5.44 7.76
C TYR A 248 16.68 6.62 6.79
N ALA A 249 15.74 7.54 7.04
CA ALA A 249 15.58 8.73 6.20
C ALA A 249 16.85 9.61 6.19
N LEU A 250 17.55 9.74 7.32
CA LEU A 250 18.81 10.48 7.39
C LEU A 250 19.91 9.79 6.56
N VAL A 251 20.12 8.49 6.76
CA VAL A 251 21.13 7.70 6.03
C VAL A 251 20.89 7.72 4.51
N ARG A 252 19.64 7.67 4.08
CA ARG A 252 19.29 7.68 2.66
C ARG A 252 19.50 9.04 2.01
N ARG A 253 19.17 10.14 2.72
CA ARG A 253 19.45 11.50 2.24
C ARG A 253 20.95 11.76 2.06
N THR A 254 21.79 11.27 2.98
CA THR A 254 23.24 11.43 2.84
C THR A 254 23.80 10.61 1.67
N ARG A 255 23.30 9.39 1.44
CA ARG A 255 23.66 8.59 0.25
C ARG A 255 23.27 9.28 -1.06
N GLN A 256 22.07 9.86 -1.12
CA GLN A 256 21.61 10.61 -2.30
C GLN A 256 22.47 11.85 -2.57
N ALA A 257 22.81 12.63 -1.54
CA ALA A 257 23.66 13.81 -1.68
C ALA A 257 25.06 13.46 -2.18
N ARG A 258 25.66 12.35 -1.70
CA ARG A 258 26.96 11.85 -2.19
C ARG A 258 26.92 11.48 -3.68
N ARG A 259 25.87 10.78 -4.14
CA ARG A 259 25.69 10.43 -5.57
C ARG A 259 25.53 11.65 -6.48
N LEU A 260 24.86 12.70 -5.99
CA LEU A 260 24.73 13.95 -6.73
C LEU A 260 26.07 14.71 -6.75
N GLY A 261 26.78 14.78 -5.62
CA GLY A 261 28.10 15.43 -5.54
C GLY A 261 29.17 14.78 -6.41
N SER A 262 29.17 13.45 -6.55
CA SER A 262 30.10 12.73 -7.43
C SER A 262 29.82 12.93 -8.93
N ARG A 263 28.64 13.44 -9.31
CA ARG A 263 28.31 13.76 -10.71
C ARG A 263 28.75 15.16 -11.15
N PHE A 264 29.13 16.02 -10.21
CA PHE A 264 29.63 17.38 -10.48
C PHE A 264 31.14 17.53 -10.24
N GLY A 265 31.84 16.42 -9.98
CA GLY A 265 33.29 16.37 -9.83
C GLY A 265 33.92 15.45 -10.88
N VAL A 266 33.90 15.89 -12.14
CA VAL A 266 34.83 15.49 -13.22
C VAL A 266 35.09 16.74 -14.04
#